data_AF-A0A9X0QBN6-F1
#
_entry.id   AF-A0A9X0QBN6-F1
#
_cell.length_a   1.000
_cell.length_b   1.000
_cell.length_c   1.000
_cell.angle_alpha   90.00
_cell.angle_beta   90.00
_cell.angle_gamma   90.00
#
_symmetry.space_group_name_H-M   'P 1'
#
loop_
_entity.id
_entity.type
_entity.pdbx_description
1 polymer ?
#
loop_
_entity_poly.entity_id
_entity_poly.type
_entity_poly.pdbx_seq_one_letter_code
_entity_poly.pdbx_strand_id
1 'polypeptide(L)'
;MPGTTGRTRLKLLTRKQRAEYVSRPTPDIATALLSKLDHDPVLDELTRTPFFLSRVVSIAAAGQDVPNTKMGVLREVIRLLENDPAYHAILQSSPLHGEAGSFLTAIAAEMTSKGQTHLAEAEVRQLLIRTLRRMRDADLIDGTFTGNQVLEALTARHVLERMEYPHPAYQFEHQQLQEYYAAEFLKVQLRRLLADPELPLDQAATTEAARAFQKQHINQSAWSEPLYMLAGDLAADSTLDSTDRPVIRAGSLLLDLTITIDLIFAAELYSLSSAPAQEHAAGRLSASIRGLWVSPENHRRSYALTAMTATGSDLFRDELIPLLKESGNHARFEVYRSTRALRLSSLGPEWRHEVRSWDEEARLHFASAILHIGAPLHELAAFVLTDPSVKVRARAFKDLMRVNTDAETTKLLTEIDDETFETAIEGAPLRIVHSIFRSRALEVYKKVLRDSSDPEKRYIAAANAVLLGQADAHSVLMEYLDGCSAERMRALAQRELRLLLETLSSDQAWRSTFLIRNVRAGVLAAADWSALIKTIDEDLKEELLVRLETEDLFEVRVPGVQGLLRIGADATLAGRIFRRMVTLHESIQAANAVR
;
A
#
# COMPACT_ATOMS: atom_id res chain seq x y z
N MET A 1 -23.30 -8.16 -19.22
CA MET A 1 -23.39 -7.33 -18.00
C MET A 1 -22.43 -6.16 -18.14
N PRO A 2 -22.84 -4.91 -17.85
CA PRO A 2 -21.94 -3.75 -17.85
C PRO A 2 -20.93 -3.89 -16.72
N GLY A 3 -19.64 -3.87 -17.06
CA GLY A 3 -18.52 -4.05 -16.14
C GLY A 3 -18.32 -2.83 -15.25
N THR A 4 -18.79 -2.91 -14.01
CA THR A 4 -18.19 -2.16 -12.91
C THR A 4 -16.85 -2.80 -12.57
N THR A 5 -15.78 -2.34 -13.22
CA THR A 5 -14.40 -2.56 -12.73
C THR A 5 -14.15 -1.67 -11.52
N GLY A 6 -14.88 -1.92 -10.43
CA GLY A 6 -14.48 -1.47 -9.11
C GLY A 6 -13.26 -2.29 -8.71
N ARG A 7 -12.05 -1.76 -8.94
CA ARG A 7 -10.82 -2.37 -8.42
C ARG A 7 -10.80 -2.21 -6.91
N THR A 8 -11.28 -3.21 -6.18
CA THR A 8 -11.18 -3.27 -4.72
C THR A 8 -9.84 -3.91 -4.35
N ARG A 9 -9.01 -3.20 -3.60
CA ARG A 9 -7.77 -3.72 -3.03
C ARG A 9 -8.01 -4.07 -1.56
N LEU A 10 -7.77 -5.32 -1.18
CA LEU A 10 -7.71 -5.70 0.23
C LEU A 10 -6.55 -4.92 0.89
N LYS A 11 -6.87 -4.21 1.96
CA LYS A 11 -5.87 -3.50 2.76
C LYS A 11 -5.18 -4.47 3.70
N LEU A 12 -3.92 -4.15 4.02
CA LEU A 12 -3.19 -4.79 5.09
C LEU A 12 -3.92 -4.61 6.43
N LEU A 13 -3.73 -5.57 7.34
CA LEU A 13 -4.30 -5.52 8.68
C LEU A 13 -3.74 -4.32 9.45
N THR A 14 -4.65 -3.62 10.11
CA THR A 14 -4.32 -2.55 11.05
C THR A 14 -3.90 -3.15 12.40
N ARG A 15 -3.09 -2.43 13.20
CA ARG A 15 -2.69 -2.86 14.56
C ARG A 15 -3.92 -3.22 15.42
N LYS A 16 -5.03 -2.47 15.28
CA LYS A 16 -6.31 -2.77 15.95
C LYS A 16 -6.90 -4.12 15.52
N GLN A 17 -6.95 -4.41 14.23
CA GLN A 17 -7.44 -5.70 13.73
C GLN A 17 -6.53 -6.86 14.16
N ARG A 18 -5.20 -6.64 14.18
CA ARG A 18 -4.26 -7.63 14.71
C ARG A 18 -4.52 -7.89 16.20
N ALA A 19 -4.65 -6.84 17.01
CA ALA A 19 -4.96 -6.94 18.43
C ALA A 19 -6.26 -7.71 18.67
N GLU A 20 -7.33 -7.39 17.93
CA GLU A 20 -8.59 -8.12 18.03
C GLU A 20 -8.44 -9.61 17.70
N TYR A 21 -7.65 -9.95 16.67
CA TYR A 21 -7.40 -11.34 16.31
C TYR A 21 -6.56 -12.07 17.35
N VAL A 22 -5.48 -11.46 17.83
CA VAL A 22 -4.54 -12.01 18.82
C VAL A 22 -5.22 -12.23 20.18
N SER A 23 -6.18 -11.39 20.56
CA SER A 23 -6.91 -11.53 21.82
C SER A 23 -7.94 -12.67 21.85
N ARG A 24 -8.26 -13.32 20.72
CA ARG A 24 -9.27 -14.39 20.67
C ARG A 24 -8.81 -15.73 21.27
N PRO A 25 -7.60 -16.25 20.98
CA PRO A 25 -7.23 -17.61 21.37
C PRO A 25 -6.76 -17.71 22.83
N THR A 26 -6.03 -16.71 23.34
CA THR A 26 -5.46 -16.76 24.70
C THR A 26 -5.10 -15.35 25.22
N PRO A 27 -5.88 -14.75 26.14
CA PRO A 27 -5.64 -13.39 26.65
C PRO A 27 -4.26 -13.19 27.31
N ASP A 28 -3.73 -14.24 27.95
CA ASP A 28 -2.45 -14.18 28.70
C ASP A 28 -1.24 -14.06 27.77
N ILE A 29 -1.32 -14.66 26.58
CA ILE A 29 -0.27 -14.62 25.54
C ILE A 29 -0.38 -13.33 24.71
N ALA A 30 -1.61 -12.79 24.59
CA ALA A 30 -1.91 -11.67 23.72
C ALA A 30 -1.07 -10.43 24.02
N THR A 31 -0.90 -10.07 25.30
CA THR A 31 -0.14 -8.88 25.71
C THR A 31 1.35 -9.00 25.34
N ALA A 32 1.96 -10.15 25.65
CA ALA A 32 3.38 -10.39 25.34
C ALA A 32 3.61 -10.43 23.82
N LEU A 33 2.72 -11.11 23.08
CA LEU A 33 2.82 -11.20 21.64
C LEU A 33 2.63 -9.84 20.96
N LEU A 34 1.61 -9.06 21.35
CA LEU A 34 1.40 -7.71 20.79
C LEU A 34 2.60 -6.81 21.06
N SER A 35 3.15 -6.84 22.27
CA SER A 35 4.38 -6.13 22.59
C SER A 35 5.52 -6.54 21.65
N LYS A 36 5.72 -7.85 21.41
CA LYS A 36 6.75 -8.34 20.47
C LYS A 36 6.49 -7.85 19.03
N LEU A 37 5.25 -7.94 18.55
CA LEU A 37 4.88 -7.49 17.20
C LEU A 37 5.09 -6.00 16.99
N ASP A 38 4.93 -5.20 18.03
CA ASP A 38 5.03 -3.74 17.94
C ASP A 38 6.48 -3.24 18.04
N HIS A 39 7.38 -4.01 18.67
CA HIS A 39 8.80 -3.65 18.85
C HIS A 39 9.73 -4.32 17.84
N ASP A 40 9.28 -5.33 17.10
CA ASP A 40 10.05 -5.97 16.03
C ASP A 40 9.51 -5.52 14.66
N PRO A 41 10.26 -4.69 13.90
CA PRO A 41 9.80 -4.16 12.62
C PRO A 41 9.50 -5.22 11.56
N VAL A 42 10.20 -6.37 11.59
CA VAL A 42 10.00 -7.44 10.63
C VAL A 42 8.71 -8.18 10.94
N LEU A 43 8.47 -8.50 12.22
CA LEU A 43 7.21 -9.08 12.66
C LEU A 43 6.02 -8.12 12.49
N ASP A 44 6.22 -6.82 12.70
CA ASP A 44 5.21 -5.81 12.40
C ASP A 44 4.81 -5.87 10.92
N GLU A 45 5.78 -5.86 10.00
CA GLU A 45 5.47 -5.92 8.57
C GLU A 45 4.83 -7.24 8.17
N LEU A 46 5.37 -8.37 8.62
CA LEU A 46 4.86 -9.70 8.26
C LEU A 46 3.41 -9.89 8.73
N THR A 47 3.12 -9.58 10.00
CA THR A 47 1.80 -9.82 10.60
C THR A 47 0.71 -8.84 10.16
N ARG A 48 1.04 -7.85 9.33
CA ARG A 48 0.04 -7.08 8.58
C ARG A 48 -0.68 -7.93 7.53
N THR A 49 -0.15 -9.11 7.20
CA THR A 49 -0.82 -10.10 6.35
C THR A 49 -1.57 -11.12 7.22
N PRO A 50 -2.87 -11.37 6.99
CA PRO A 50 -3.66 -12.30 7.82
C PRO A 50 -3.05 -13.70 7.94
N PHE A 51 -2.46 -14.21 6.85
CA PHE A 51 -1.77 -15.50 6.84
C PHE A 51 -0.65 -15.54 7.90
N PHE A 52 0.32 -14.61 7.84
CA PHE A 52 1.43 -14.56 8.80
C PHE A 52 0.96 -14.31 10.23
N LEU A 53 -0.04 -13.44 10.43
CA LEU A 53 -0.61 -13.22 11.76
C LEU A 53 -1.17 -14.53 12.35
N SER A 54 -1.94 -15.29 11.57
CA SER A 54 -2.49 -16.56 12.02
C SER A 54 -1.40 -17.55 12.44
N ARG A 55 -0.32 -17.61 11.66
CA ARG A 55 0.83 -18.48 11.89
C ARG A 55 1.61 -18.09 13.15
N VAL A 56 1.93 -16.81 13.31
CA VAL A 56 2.62 -16.29 14.50
C VAL A 56 1.81 -16.54 15.77
N VAL A 57 0.48 -16.36 15.71
CA VAL A 57 -0.41 -16.68 16.82
C VAL A 57 -0.40 -18.17 17.16
N SER A 58 -0.39 -19.06 16.15
CA SER A 58 -0.27 -20.51 16.38
C SER A 58 1.06 -20.88 17.06
N ILE A 59 2.18 -20.26 16.66
CA ILE A 59 3.49 -20.48 17.26
C ILE A 59 3.48 -20.07 18.74
N ALA A 60 3.01 -18.85 19.02
CA ALA A 60 2.94 -18.33 20.38
C ALA A 60 2.00 -19.17 21.27
N ALA A 61 0.86 -19.61 20.74
CA ALA A 61 -0.09 -20.48 21.45
C ALA A 61 0.50 -21.85 21.79
N ALA A 62 1.46 -22.34 21.00
CA ALA A 62 2.23 -23.55 21.27
C ALA A 62 3.39 -23.33 22.26
N GLY A 63 3.52 -22.14 22.84
CA GLY A 63 4.58 -21.78 23.79
C GLY A 63 5.98 -21.69 23.17
N GLN A 64 6.08 -21.58 21.85
CA GLN A 64 7.34 -21.47 21.13
C GLN A 64 7.72 -19.99 20.93
N ASP A 65 9.02 -19.70 20.85
CA ASP A 65 9.45 -18.35 20.51
C ASP A 65 9.17 -18.04 19.04
N VAL A 66 8.62 -16.85 18.78
CA VAL A 66 8.24 -16.42 17.44
C VAL A 66 9.49 -15.93 16.68
N PRO A 67 9.92 -16.59 15.60
CA PRO A 67 11.08 -16.15 14.83
C PRO A 67 10.80 -14.81 14.15
N ASN A 68 11.81 -13.96 14.00
CA ASN A 68 11.67 -12.63 13.38
C ASN A 68 12.03 -12.60 11.89
N THR A 69 12.09 -13.76 11.22
CA THR A 69 12.25 -13.85 9.77
C THR A 69 11.05 -14.55 9.14
N LYS A 70 10.76 -14.21 7.90
CA LYS A 70 9.67 -14.83 7.13
C LYS A 70 9.88 -16.35 7.00
N MET A 71 11.10 -16.76 6.67
CA MET A 71 11.51 -18.15 6.56
C MET A 71 11.46 -18.87 7.91
N GLY A 72 11.90 -18.23 9.00
CA GLY A 72 11.82 -18.78 10.35
C GLY A 72 10.38 -19.00 10.82
N VAL A 73 9.48 -18.04 10.61
CA VAL A 73 8.05 -18.20 10.95
C VAL A 73 7.45 -19.40 10.20
N LEU A 74 7.72 -19.54 8.90
CA LEU A 74 7.18 -20.65 8.12
C LEU A 74 7.80 -21.99 8.50
N ARG A 75 9.12 -22.03 8.74
CA ARG A 75 9.81 -23.21 9.28
C ARG A 75 9.17 -23.70 10.57
N GLU A 76 8.86 -22.78 11.47
CA GLU A 76 8.26 -23.11 12.77
C GLU A 76 6.81 -23.59 12.63
N VAL A 77 6.02 -23.01 11.70
CA VAL A 77 4.69 -23.51 11.36
C VAL A 77 4.73 -24.93 10.82
N ILE A 78 5.64 -25.20 9.88
CA ILE A 78 5.83 -26.54 9.32
C ILE A 78 6.26 -27.51 10.42
N ARG A 79 7.19 -27.10 11.29
CA ARG A 79 7.63 -27.90 12.44
C ARG A 79 6.48 -28.25 13.38
N LEU A 80 5.57 -27.31 13.66
CA LEU A 80 4.39 -27.58 14.49
C LEU A 80 3.43 -28.55 13.81
N LEU A 81 3.21 -28.41 12.49
CA LEU A 81 2.39 -29.35 11.71
C LEU A 81 2.99 -30.76 11.71
N GLU A 82 4.30 -30.88 11.49
CA GLU A 82 5.01 -32.16 11.40
C GLU A 82 5.16 -32.88 12.75
N ASN A 83 5.08 -32.13 13.86
CA ASN A 83 5.09 -32.66 15.22
C ASN A 83 3.69 -32.83 15.83
N ASP A 84 2.63 -32.52 15.09
CA ASP A 84 1.27 -32.82 15.53
C ASP A 84 1.13 -34.33 15.76
N PRO A 85 0.73 -34.80 16.96
CA PRO A 85 0.55 -36.22 17.23
C PRO A 85 -0.34 -36.95 16.23
N ALA A 86 -1.28 -36.24 15.59
CA ALA A 86 -2.17 -36.80 14.56
C ALA A 86 -1.45 -37.11 13.23
N TYR A 87 -0.37 -36.40 12.91
CA TYR A 87 0.33 -36.50 11.62
C TYR A 87 1.74 -37.08 11.75
N HIS A 88 2.43 -36.85 12.87
CA HIS A 88 3.85 -37.16 13.07
C HIS A 88 4.21 -38.60 12.70
N ALA A 89 3.53 -39.59 13.29
CA ALA A 89 3.82 -41.00 13.03
C ALA A 89 3.66 -41.39 11.55
N ILE A 90 2.72 -40.74 10.84
CA ILE A 90 2.44 -41.02 9.44
C ILE A 90 3.50 -40.38 8.54
N LEU A 91 3.89 -39.14 8.83
CA LEU A 91 4.95 -38.43 8.09
C LEU A 91 6.32 -39.11 8.25
N GLN A 92 6.59 -39.73 9.41
CA GLN A 92 7.80 -40.51 9.66
C GLN A 92 7.75 -41.92 9.03
N SER A 93 6.57 -42.40 8.65
CA SER A 93 6.39 -43.72 8.05
C SER A 93 6.50 -43.69 6.53
N SER A 94 6.53 -44.88 5.91
CA SER A 94 6.38 -45.02 4.46
C SER A 94 5.06 -44.37 3.99
N PRO A 95 5.05 -43.60 2.89
CA PRO A 95 6.12 -43.46 1.89
C PRO A 95 7.10 -42.30 2.14
N LEU A 96 6.88 -41.47 3.17
CA LEU A 96 7.64 -40.23 3.32
C LEU A 96 8.94 -40.42 4.10
N HIS A 97 9.01 -41.35 5.06
CA HIS A 97 10.21 -41.64 5.87
C HIS A 97 10.84 -40.39 6.52
N GLY A 98 10.03 -39.40 6.89
CA GLY A 98 10.52 -38.12 7.42
C GLY A 98 11.04 -37.14 6.35
N GLU A 99 11.05 -37.52 5.07
CA GLU A 99 11.61 -36.75 3.96
C GLU A 99 10.56 -35.91 3.20
N ALA A 100 9.44 -35.56 3.85
CA ALA A 100 8.40 -34.73 3.25
C ALA A 100 8.96 -33.41 2.67
N GLY A 101 9.88 -32.78 3.42
CA GLY A 101 10.56 -31.56 2.99
C GLY A 101 11.34 -31.70 1.69
N SER A 102 12.01 -32.83 1.46
CA SER A 102 12.78 -33.09 0.23
C SER A 102 11.88 -33.13 -1.01
N PHE A 103 10.69 -33.74 -0.90
CA PHE A 103 9.70 -33.76 -1.99
C PHE A 103 9.09 -32.38 -2.24
N LEU A 104 8.66 -31.69 -1.18
CA LEU A 104 8.05 -30.36 -1.28
C LEU A 104 9.03 -29.32 -1.83
N THR A 105 10.30 -29.38 -1.41
CA THR A 105 11.39 -28.56 -1.95
C THR A 105 11.56 -28.76 -3.46
N ALA A 106 11.52 -30.01 -3.94
CA ALA A 106 11.62 -30.29 -5.36
C ALA A 106 10.41 -29.74 -6.15
N ILE A 107 9.18 -29.94 -5.64
CA ILE A 107 7.95 -29.45 -6.26
C ILE A 107 7.94 -27.92 -6.31
N ALA A 108 8.26 -27.26 -5.20
CA ALA A 108 8.34 -25.80 -5.12
C ALA A 108 9.38 -25.22 -6.09
N ALA A 109 10.58 -25.80 -6.14
CA ALA A 109 11.62 -25.36 -7.06
C ALA A 109 11.19 -25.47 -8.53
N GLU A 110 10.52 -26.57 -8.92
CA GLU A 110 10.00 -26.74 -10.28
C GLU A 110 8.90 -25.72 -10.60
N MET A 111 7.91 -25.54 -9.70
CA MET A 111 6.85 -24.53 -9.85
C MET A 111 7.43 -23.12 -10.03
N THR A 112 8.35 -22.73 -9.15
CA THR A 112 8.99 -21.41 -9.17
C THR A 112 9.84 -21.23 -10.43
N SER A 113 10.58 -22.25 -10.86
CA SER A 113 11.37 -22.19 -12.11
C SER A 113 10.53 -21.91 -13.35
N LYS A 114 9.26 -22.33 -13.36
CA LYS A 114 8.30 -22.09 -14.45
C LYS A 114 7.49 -20.81 -14.26
N GLY A 115 7.65 -20.10 -13.15
CA GLY A 115 6.79 -18.97 -12.77
C GLY A 115 5.34 -19.38 -12.55
N GLN A 116 5.10 -20.62 -12.09
CA GLN A 116 3.78 -21.20 -11.89
C GLN A 116 3.46 -21.39 -10.40
N THR A 117 2.18 -21.42 -10.07
CA THR A 117 1.67 -21.74 -8.71
C THR A 117 1.07 -23.14 -8.61
N HIS A 118 1.00 -23.86 -9.72
CA HIS A 118 0.52 -25.23 -9.80
C HIS A 118 1.28 -26.00 -10.89
N LEU A 119 1.31 -27.33 -10.77
CA LEU A 119 1.87 -28.24 -11.78
C LEU A 119 0.83 -29.28 -12.16
N ALA A 120 0.80 -29.67 -13.43
CA ALA A 120 -0.08 -30.74 -13.88
C ALA A 120 0.34 -32.08 -13.25
N GLU A 121 -0.61 -32.98 -12.99
CA GLU A 121 -0.34 -34.27 -12.34
C GLU A 121 0.80 -35.06 -13.03
N ALA A 122 0.81 -35.07 -14.37
CA ALA A 122 1.85 -35.77 -15.14
C ALA A 122 3.26 -35.20 -14.89
N GLU A 123 3.39 -33.88 -14.74
CA GLU A 123 4.66 -33.22 -14.49
C GLU A 123 5.16 -33.51 -13.08
N VAL A 124 4.27 -33.43 -12.08
CA VAL A 124 4.61 -33.73 -10.68
C VAL A 124 5.04 -35.19 -10.53
N ARG A 125 4.35 -36.12 -11.19
CA ARG A 125 4.76 -37.53 -11.20
C ARG A 125 6.16 -37.73 -11.77
N GLN A 126 6.47 -37.10 -12.90
CA GLN A 126 7.80 -37.19 -13.50
C GLN A 126 8.88 -36.60 -12.59
N LEU A 127 8.59 -35.46 -11.95
CA LEU A 127 9.48 -34.83 -10.99
C LEU A 127 9.74 -35.76 -9.79
N LEU A 128 8.70 -36.34 -9.19
CA LEU A 128 8.83 -37.26 -8.07
C LEU A 128 9.61 -38.52 -8.43
N ILE A 129 9.44 -39.06 -9.63
CA ILE A 129 10.26 -40.19 -10.10
C ILE A 129 11.75 -39.81 -10.09
N ARG A 130 12.10 -38.60 -10.55
CA ARG A 130 13.49 -38.13 -10.52
C ARG A 130 13.99 -37.92 -9.08
N THR A 131 13.16 -37.34 -8.21
CA THR A 131 13.50 -37.10 -6.80
C THR A 131 13.71 -38.42 -6.04
N LEU A 132 12.81 -39.39 -6.21
CA LEU A 132 12.92 -40.71 -5.59
C LEU A 132 14.18 -41.47 -6.02
N ARG A 133 14.54 -41.40 -7.31
CA ARG A 133 15.80 -42.00 -7.80
C ARG A 133 17.00 -41.36 -7.10
N ARG A 134 17.06 -40.02 -7.07
CA ARG A 134 18.15 -39.30 -6.41
C ARG A 134 18.26 -39.62 -4.92
N MET A 135 17.13 -39.75 -4.22
CA MET A 135 17.12 -40.07 -2.79
C MET A 135 17.57 -41.51 -2.53
N ARG A 136 17.22 -42.45 -3.41
CA ARG A 136 17.74 -43.82 -3.35
C ARG A 136 19.23 -43.88 -3.63
N ASP A 137 19.70 -43.13 -4.64
CA ASP A 137 21.14 -43.04 -4.97
C ASP A 137 21.96 -42.42 -3.82
N ALA A 138 21.29 -41.71 -2.89
CA ALA A 138 21.88 -41.11 -1.69
C ALA A 138 21.61 -41.91 -0.41
N ASP A 139 21.07 -43.14 -0.51
CA ASP A 139 20.73 -44.02 0.61
C ASP A 139 19.79 -43.38 1.67
N LEU A 140 18.96 -42.42 1.26
CA LEU A 140 17.98 -41.78 2.15
C LEU A 140 16.69 -42.60 2.30
N ILE A 141 16.40 -43.50 1.34
CA ILE A 141 15.21 -44.34 1.32
C ILE A 141 15.53 -45.74 0.78
N ASP A 142 15.06 -46.77 1.48
CA ASP A 142 15.27 -48.18 1.08
C ASP A 142 14.06 -48.80 0.36
N GLY A 143 12.90 -48.12 0.40
CA GLY A 143 11.63 -48.63 -0.12
C GLY A 143 11.39 -48.41 -1.62
N THR A 144 10.54 -49.25 -2.22
CA THR A 144 9.95 -49.02 -3.54
C THR A 144 8.51 -48.53 -3.40
N PHE A 145 8.30 -47.23 -3.51
CA PHE A 145 6.98 -46.61 -3.54
C PHE A 145 6.85 -45.66 -4.73
N THR A 146 5.62 -45.41 -5.14
CA THR A 146 5.29 -44.63 -6.32
C THR A 146 5.12 -43.15 -5.98
N GLY A 147 5.31 -42.27 -6.97
CA GLY A 147 5.03 -40.84 -6.80
C GLY A 147 3.59 -40.55 -6.36
N ASN A 148 2.63 -41.42 -6.68
CA ASN A 148 1.23 -41.25 -6.25
C ASN A 148 1.06 -41.44 -4.74
N GLN A 149 1.74 -42.43 -4.16
CA GLN A 149 1.70 -42.66 -2.72
C GLN A 149 2.30 -41.47 -1.98
N VAL A 150 3.38 -40.89 -2.50
CA VAL A 150 3.96 -39.65 -1.97
C VAL A 150 2.96 -38.49 -2.07
N LEU A 151 2.32 -38.30 -3.23
CA LEU A 151 1.35 -37.21 -3.41
C LEU A 151 0.13 -37.36 -2.52
N GLU A 152 -0.39 -38.57 -2.35
CA GLU A 152 -1.51 -38.86 -1.45
C GLU A 152 -1.12 -38.56 0.00
N ALA A 153 0.08 -38.95 0.42
CA ALA A 153 0.56 -38.64 1.77
C ALA A 153 0.74 -37.13 2.00
N LEU A 154 1.34 -36.41 1.03
CA LEU A 154 1.55 -34.97 1.11
C LEU A 154 0.24 -34.16 1.03
N THR A 155 -0.75 -34.63 0.27
CA THR A 155 -2.05 -33.93 0.17
C THR A 155 -3.00 -34.21 1.31
N ALA A 156 -2.91 -35.38 1.93
CA ALA A 156 -3.78 -35.72 3.05
C ALA A 156 -3.33 -35.10 4.38
N ARG A 157 -2.03 -34.84 4.56
CA ARG A 157 -1.40 -34.60 5.88
C ARG A 157 -0.27 -33.57 5.87
N HIS A 158 -0.11 -32.84 4.78
CA HIS A 158 0.89 -31.79 4.63
C HIS A 158 0.34 -30.65 3.75
N VAL A 159 1.17 -29.71 3.36
CA VAL A 159 0.75 -28.42 2.79
C VAL A 159 0.48 -28.43 1.28
N LEU A 160 0.25 -29.59 0.69
CA LEU A 160 -0.03 -29.74 -0.73
C LEU A 160 -1.53 -29.93 -0.95
N GLU A 161 -2.09 -29.28 -1.96
CA GLU A 161 -3.48 -29.45 -2.36
C GLU A 161 -3.57 -30.03 -3.78
N ARG A 162 -4.58 -30.86 -4.00
CA ARG A 162 -4.94 -31.35 -5.32
C ARG A 162 -6.13 -30.57 -5.85
N MET A 163 -5.98 -30.02 -7.06
CA MET A 163 -7.06 -29.38 -7.81
C MET A 163 -7.60 -30.34 -8.86
N GLU A 164 -8.91 -30.48 -8.96
CA GLU A 164 -9.57 -31.36 -9.96
C GLU A 164 -9.98 -30.61 -11.23
N TYR A 165 -10.16 -29.29 -11.19
CA TYR A 165 -10.65 -28.47 -12.31
C TYR A 165 -9.72 -27.26 -12.57
N PRO A 166 -9.44 -26.89 -13.84
CA PRO A 166 -9.94 -27.49 -15.08
C PRO A 166 -9.31 -28.85 -15.41
N HIS A 167 -8.10 -29.12 -14.93
CA HIS A 167 -7.39 -30.40 -15.08
C HIS A 167 -6.71 -30.77 -13.75
N PRO A 168 -6.47 -32.08 -13.48
CA PRO A 168 -5.75 -32.52 -12.29
C PRO A 168 -4.37 -31.85 -12.15
N ALA A 169 -4.21 -31.09 -11.08
CA ALA A 169 -3.00 -30.35 -10.78
C ALA A 169 -2.74 -30.33 -9.28
N TYR A 170 -1.50 -30.03 -8.89
CA TYR A 170 -1.11 -29.85 -7.50
C TYR A 170 -0.62 -28.43 -7.28
N GLN A 171 -0.94 -27.86 -6.12
CA GLN A 171 -0.48 -26.55 -5.66
C GLN A 171 -0.18 -26.61 -4.16
N PHE A 172 0.50 -25.61 -3.63
CA PHE A 172 0.59 -25.44 -2.18
C PHE A 172 -0.68 -24.77 -1.65
N GLU A 173 -1.07 -25.10 -0.40
CA GLU A 173 -2.18 -24.43 0.30
C GLU A 173 -2.07 -22.89 0.28
N HIS A 174 -0.84 -22.39 0.23
CA HIS A 174 -0.55 -20.97 0.11
C HIS A 174 0.75 -20.74 -0.66
N GLN A 175 0.78 -19.71 -1.54
CA GLN A 175 1.96 -19.36 -2.32
C GLN A 175 3.21 -19.13 -1.45
N GLN A 176 3.03 -18.59 -0.25
CA GLN A 176 4.13 -18.37 0.70
C GLN A 176 4.83 -19.66 1.15
N LEU A 177 4.12 -20.80 1.15
CA LEU A 177 4.70 -22.10 1.46
C LEU A 177 5.52 -22.62 0.27
N GLN A 178 5.04 -22.39 -0.97
CA GLN A 178 5.85 -22.64 -2.16
C GLN A 178 7.16 -21.83 -2.12
N GLU A 179 7.06 -20.52 -1.85
CA GLU A 179 8.22 -19.63 -1.78
C GLU A 179 9.19 -20.04 -0.67
N TYR A 180 8.68 -20.50 0.48
CA TYR A 180 9.49 -21.07 1.57
C TYR A 180 10.30 -22.29 1.14
N TYR A 181 9.65 -23.30 0.55
CA TYR A 181 10.35 -24.50 0.08
C TYR A 181 11.30 -24.20 -1.09
N ALA A 182 10.98 -23.21 -1.92
CA ALA A 182 11.91 -22.70 -2.94
C ALA A 182 13.13 -22.00 -2.31
N ALA A 183 12.97 -21.29 -1.18
CA ALA A 183 14.09 -20.70 -0.45
C ALA A 183 14.99 -21.77 0.20
N GLU A 184 14.41 -22.84 0.78
CA GLU A 184 15.17 -23.99 1.28
C GLU A 184 15.96 -24.67 0.14
N PHE A 185 15.38 -24.80 -1.07
CA PHE A 185 16.11 -25.27 -2.25
C PHE A 185 17.34 -24.39 -2.55
N LEU A 186 17.16 -23.07 -2.58
CA LEU A 186 18.25 -22.12 -2.84
C LEU A 186 19.33 -22.17 -1.75
N LYS A 187 18.94 -22.33 -0.48
CA LYS A 187 19.87 -22.49 0.66
C LYS A 187 20.82 -23.67 0.42
N VAL A 188 20.28 -24.81 -0.02
CA VAL A 188 21.07 -26.01 -0.35
C VAL A 188 21.96 -25.77 -1.57
N GLN A 189 21.44 -25.18 -2.65
CA GLN A 189 22.25 -24.89 -3.85
C GLN A 189 23.40 -23.93 -3.55
N LEU A 190 23.15 -22.86 -2.81
CA LEU A 190 24.15 -21.86 -2.45
C LEU A 190 25.25 -22.46 -1.58
N ARG A 191 24.89 -23.31 -0.60
CA ARG A 191 25.87 -24.04 0.22
C ARG A 191 26.75 -24.99 -0.61
N ARG A 192 26.20 -25.62 -1.65
CA ARG A 192 26.99 -26.48 -2.57
C ARG A 192 28.05 -25.70 -3.35
N LEU A 193 27.78 -24.44 -3.70
CA LEU A 193 28.79 -23.58 -4.33
C LEU A 193 29.98 -23.27 -3.41
N LEU A 194 29.79 -23.44 -2.10
CA LEU A 194 30.76 -23.21 -1.04
C LEU A 194 31.21 -24.52 -0.37
N ALA A 195 31.08 -25.66 -1.06
CA ALA A 195 31.49 -26.95 -0.52
C ALA A 195 33.00 -27.03 -0.21
N ASP A 196 33.82 -26.26 -0.93
CA ASP A 196 35.23 -26.04 -0.61
C ASP A 196 35.39 -24.82 0.31
N PRO A 197 35.71 -25.00 1.60
CA PRO A 197 35.86 -23.90 2.55
C PRO A 197 37.08 -23.02 2.26
N GLU A 198 38.09 -23.52 1.54
CA GLU A 198 39.33 -22.78 1.24
C GLU A 198 39.20 -21.91 -0.01
N LEU A 199 38.22 -22.17 -0.87
CA LEU A 199 38.00 -21.41 -2.11
C LEU A 199 37.64 -19.94 -1.80
N PRO A 200 38.42 -18.93 -2.22
CA PRO A 200 38.07 -17.53 -1.97
C PRO A 200 36.73 -17.14 -2.62
N LEU A 201 35.95 -16.26 -1.97
CA LEU A 201 34.62 -15.86 -2.45
C LEU A 201 34.63 -15.28 -3.87
N ASP A 202 35.63 -14.45 -4.19
CA ASP A 202 35.78 -13.86 -5.53
C ASP A 202 36.00 -14.94 -6.60
N GLN A 203 36.70 -16.02 -6.26
CA GLN A 203 36.89 -17.16 -7.16
C GLN A 203 35.62 -18.00 -7.24
N ALA A 204 34.97 -18.28 -6.11
CA ALA A 204 33.70 -19.01 -6.04
C ALA A 204 32.62 -18.36 -6.94
N ALA A 205 32.51 -17.03 -6.89
CA ALA A 205 31.56 -16.26 -7.70
C ALA A 205 31.80 -16.37 -9.22
N THR A 206 33.02 -16.71 -9.64
CA THR A 206 33.38 -16.83 -11.07
C THR A 206 33.25 -18.24 -11.63
N THR A 207 33.06 -19.25 -10.79
CA THR A 207 32.91 -20.65 -11.19
C THR A 207 31.73 -20.85 -12.15
N GLU A 208 31.81 -21.89 -13.00
CA GLU A 208 30.71 -22.22 -13.92
C GLU A 208 29.41 -22.53 -13.17
N ALA A 209 29.50 -23.23 -12.03
CA ALA A 209 28.36 -23.52 -11.18
C ALA A 209 27.72 -22.25 -10.61
N ALA A 210 28.52 -21.27 -10.17
CA ALA A 210 27.99 -20.00 -9.67
C ALA A 210 27.34 -19.15 -10.78
N ARG A 211 27.93 -19.14 -11.99
CA ARG A 211 27.30 -18.49 -13.15
C ARG A 211 25.98 -19.16 -13.55
N ALA A 212 25.92 -20.49 -13.48
CA ALA A 212 24.69 -21.23 -13.74
C ALA A 212 23.62 -20.91 -12.69
N PHE A 213 23.98 -20.89 -11.40
CA PHE A 213 23.09 -20.47 -10.31
C PHE A 213 22.55 -19.05 -10.52
N GLN A 214 23.43 -18.11 -10.86
CA GLN A 214 23.07 -16.73 -11.14
C GLN A 214 22.06 -16.64 -12.30
N LYS A 215 22.32 -17.33 -13.42
CA LYS A 215 21.43 -17.32 -14.59
C LYS A 215 20.06 -17.96 -14.31
N GLN A 216 20.04 -19.05 -13.55
CA GLN A 216 18.83 -19.86 -13.32
C GLN A 216 17.94 -19.31 -12.20
N HIS A 217 18.53 -18.63 -11.21
CA HIS A 217 17.82 -18.22 -10.00
C HIS A 217 17.86 -16.72 -9.77
N ILE A 218 19.02 -16.06 -9.87
CA ILE A 218 19.13 -14.62 -9.56
C ILE A 218 18.53 -13.78 -10.70
N ASN A 219 18.85 -14.10 -11.95
CA ASN A 219 18.35 -13.37 -13.12
C ASN A 219 16.93 -13.83 -13.56
N GLN A 220 16.10 -14.26 -12.62
CA GLN A 220 14.76 -14.77 -12.88
C GLN A 220 13.80 -14.25 -11.79
N SER A 221 12.85 -13.38 -12.19
CA SER A 221 11.94 -12.70 -11.26
C SER A 221 11.06 -13.62 -10.42
N ALA A 222 10.81 -14.85 -10.88
CA ALA A 222 10.05 -15.84 -10.10
C ALA A 222 10.73 -16.20 -8.77
N TRP A 223 12.04 -16.01 -8.64
CA TRP A 223 12.83 -16.36 -7.46
C TRP A 223 13.08 -15.18 -6.50
N SER A 224 12.61 -13.97 -6.81
CA SER A 224 12.88 -12.78 -5.99
C SER A 224 12.45 -12.96 -4.53
N GLU A 225 11.24 -13.46 -4.28
CA GLU A 225 10.74 -13.67 -2.92
C GLU A 225 11.49 -14.79 -2.17
N PRO A 226 11.74 -15.98 -2.75
CA PRO A 226 12.64 -16.97 -2.17
C PRO A 226 14.05 -16.43 -1.82
N LEU A 227 14.60 -15.54 -2.64
CA LEU A 227 15.91 -14.93 -2.40
C LEU A 227 15.86 -13.90 -1.25
N TYR A 228 14.81 -13.09 -1.13
CA TYR A 228 14.60 -12.23 0.05
C TYR A 228 14.46 -13.05 1.33
N MET A 229 13.69 -14.15 1.31
CA MET A 229 13.55 -15.07 2.43
C MET A 229 14.89 -15.65 2.85
N LEU A 230 15.68 -16.13 1.89
CA LEU A 230 17.01 -16.70 2.13
C LEU A 230 17.98 -15.68 2.73
N ALA A 231 18.04 -14.45 2.18
CA ALA A 231 18.93 -13.41 2.71
C ALA A 231 18.62 -13.07 4.18
N GLY A 232 17.34 -12.91 4.52
CA GLY A 232 16.92 -12.67 5.90
C GLY A 232 17.21 -13.85 6.84
N ASP A 233 17.03 -15.09 6.38
CA ASP A 233 17.32 -16.29 7.17
C ASP A 233 18.82 -16.45 7.45
N LEU A 234 19.67 -16.24 6.44
CA LEU A 234 21.14 -16.23 6.61
C LEU A 234 21.58 -15.13 7.58
N ALA A 235 20.95 -13.96 7.53
CA ALA A 235 21.25 -12.88 8.45
C ALA A 235 20.91 -13.25 9.90
N ALA A 236 19.72 -13.82 10.15
CA ALA A 236 19.33 -14.29 11.48
C ALA A 236 20.25 -15.41 12.00
N ASP A 237 20.56 -16.40 11.18
CA ASP A 237 21.47 -17.51 11.55
C ASP A 237 22.86 -16.97 11.98
N SER A 238 23.38 -15.93 11.31
CA SER A 238 24.69 -15.34 11.65
C SER A 238 24.72 -14.55 12.97
N THR A 239 23.56 -14.15 13.50
CA THR A 239 23.48 -13.45 14.79
C THR A 239 23.46 -14.39 15.99
N LEU A 240 23.07 -15.66 15.78
CA LEU A 240 23.01 -16.69 16.81
C LEU A 240 24.40 -17.25 17.15
N ASP A 241 25.31 -17.26 16.18
CA ASP A 241 26.71 -17.66 16.36
C ASP A 241 27.61 -16.77 15.48
N SER A 242 28.22 -15.74 16.09
CA SER A 242 29.07 -14.75 15.39
C SER A 242 30.35 -15.34 14.77
N THR A 243 30.54 -16.66 14.89
CA THR A 243 31.65 -17.41 14.31
C THR A 243 31.27 -18.34 13.16
N ASP A 244 29.99 -18.44 12.77
CA ASP A 244 29.53 -19.29 11.65
C ASP A 244 29.95 -18.72 10.28
N ARG A 245 31.25 -18.91 9.95
CA ARG A 245 31.86 -18.50 8.69
C ARG A 245 31.10 -19.02 7.47
N PRO A 246 30.60 -20.28 7.42
CA PRO A 246 29.79 -20.78 6.32
C PRO A 246 28.55 -19.92 6.00
N VAL A 247 27.77 -19.52 7.01
CA VAL A 247 26.54 -18.73 6.81
C VAL A 247 26.86 -17.33 6.30
N ILE A 248 27.85 -16.66 6.91
CA ILE A 248 28.32 -15.34 6.45
C ILE A 248 28.80 -15.42 5.01
N ARG A 249 29.60 -16.44 4.66
CA ARG A 249 30.11 -16.65 3.30
C ARG A 249 28.99 -16.88 2.28
N ALA A 250 27.94 -17.60 2.65
CA ALA A 250 26.78 -17.77 1.78
C ALA A 250 26.08 -16.44 1.51
N GLY A 251 25.85 -15.62 2.54
CA GLY A 251 25.28 -14.27 2.39
C GLY A 251 26.15 -13.37 1.51
N SER A 252 27.45 -13.35 1.75
CA SER A 252 28.42 -12.60 0.93
C SER A 252 28.42 -13.04 -0.54
N LEU A 253 28.46 -14.35 -0.81
CA LEU A 253 28.41 -14.87 -2.17
C LEU A 253 27.11 -14.49 -2.88
N LEU A 254 25.97 -14.54 -2.17
CA LEU A 254 24.67 -14.15 -2.73
C LEU A 254 24.68 -12.69 -3.19
N LEU A 255 25.25 -11.78 -2.39
CA LEU A 255 25.39 -10.37 -2.77
C LEU A 255 26.30 -10.21 -3.99
N ASP A 256 27.44 -10.89 -4.03
CA ASP A 256 28.40 -10.82 -5.14
C ASP A 256 27.79 -11.26 -6.47
N LEU A 257 27.02 -12.35 -6.44
CA LEU A 257 26.29 -12.83 -7.60
C LEU A 257 25.16 -11.90 -8.01
N THR A 258 24.62 -11.06 -7.12
CA THR A 258 23.49 -10.18 -7.45
C THR A 258 23.95 -8.82 -7.98
N ILE A 259 25.07 -8.27 -7.47
CA ILE A 259 25.61 -6.96 -7.86
C ILE A 259 25.83 -6.84 -9.38
N THR A 260 26.21 -7.94 -10.04
CA THR A 260 26.50 -7.96 -11.48
C THR A 260 25.25 -8.09 -12.36
N ILE A 261 24.07 -8.30 -11.78
CA ILE A 261 22.80 -8.51 -12.48
C ILE A 261 21.88 -7.30 -12.32
N ASP A 262 21.55 -6.94 -11.08
CA ASP A 262 20.62 -5.85 -10.77
C ASP A 262 21.03 -5.19 -9.45
N LEU A 263 21.42 -3.91 -9.51
CA LEU A 263 21.89 -3.15 -8.37
C LEU A 263 20.78 -2.76 -7.39
N ILE A 264 19.53 -2.59 -7.85
CA ILE A 264 18.40 -2.34 -6.94
C ILE A 264 18.13 -3.59 -6.14
N PHE A 265 18.03 -4.74 -6.81
CA PHE A 265 17.79 -6.01 -6.13
C PHE A 265 18.97 -6.38 -5.20
N ALA A 266 20.22 -6.16 -5.62
CA ALA A 266 21.39 -6.32 -4.76
C ALA A 266 21.34 -5.41 -3.53
N ALA A 267 20.91 -4.16 -3.68
CA ALA A 267 20.76 -3.21 -2.58
C ALA A 267 19.65 -3.64 -1.59
N GLU A 268 18.54 -4.17 -2.07
CA GLU A 268 17.50 -4.71 -1.20
C GLU A 268 17.98 -5.94 -0.44
N LEU A 269 18.66 -6.89 -1.10
CA LEU A 269 19.28 -8.04 -0.42
C LEU A 269 20.37 -7.61 0.58
N TYR A 270 21.15 -6.58 0.23
CA TYR A 270 22.13 -5.97 1.14
C TYR A 270 21.45 -5.50 2.43
N SER A 271 20.31 -4.80 2.31
CA SER A 271 19.55 -4.30 3.46
C SER A 271 18.99 -5.40 4.39
N LEU A 272 18.85 -6.63 3.87
CA LEU A 272 18.38 -7.80 4.62
C LEU A 272 19.54 -8.67 5.14
N SER A 273 20.76 -8.45 4.67
CA SER A 273 21.93 -9.27 5.00
C SER A 273 22.54 -8.88 6.35
N SER A 274 23.36 -9.76 6.92
CA SER A 274 24.08 -9.48 8.16
C SER A 274 25.20 -8.47 7.96
N ALA A 275 25.59 -7.79 9.04
CA ALA A 275 26.65 -6.78 9.01
C ALA A 275 27.98 -7.27 8.40
N PRO A 276 28.48 -8.50 8.68
CA PRO A 276 29.71 -8.99 8.04
C PRO A 276 29.57 -9.19 6.52
N ALA A 277 28.40 -9.66 6.05
CA ALA A 277 28.14 -9.82 4.62
C ALA A 277 28.01 -8.46 3.91
N GLN A 278 27.38 -7.50 4.59
CA GLN A 278 27.31 -6.11 4.16
C GLN A 278 28.71 -5.49 4.03
N GLU A 279 29.56 -5.61 5.05
CA GLU A 279 30.93 -5.09 5.03
C GLU A 279 31.74 -5.63 3.84
N HIS A 280 31.63 -6.93 3.56
CA HIS A 280 32.26 -7.58 2.39
C HIS A 280 31.81 -6.97 1.05
N ALA A 281 30.49 -6.78 0.88
CA ALA A 281 29.93 -6.32 -0.40
C ALA A 281 29.95 -4.78 -0.58
N ALA A 282 30.09 -4.02 0.51
CA ALA A 282 29.93 -2.56 0.56
C ALA A 282 30.75 -1.82 -0.50
N GLY A 283 32.05 -2.14 -0.62
CA GLY A 283 32.94 -1.48 -1.56
C GLY A 283 32.52 -1.67 -3.03
N ARG A 284 32.18 -2.91 -3.41
CA ARG A 284 31.75 -3.24 -4.79
C ARG A 284 30.39 -2.64 -5.13
N LEU A 285 29.44 -2.75 -4.22
CA LEU A 285 28.09 -2.20 -4.40
C LEU A 285 28.16 -0.67 -4.52
N SER A 286 28.91 -0.01 -3.64
CA SER A 286 29.12 1.45 -3.66
C SER A 286 29.75 1.91 -4.96
N ALA A 287 30.85 1.28 -5.39
CA ALA A 287 31.52 1.62 -6.64
C ALA A 287 30.58 1.47 -7.87
N SER A 288 29.79 0.40 -7.91
CA SER A 288 28.87 0.13 -9.02
C SER A 288 27.74 1.16 -9.09
N ILE A 289 27.12 1.48 -7.95
CA ILE A 289 26.03 2.46 -7.85
C ILE A 289 26.55 3.88 -8.17
N ARG A 290 27.69 4.28 -7.61
CA ARG A 290 28.30 5.60 -7.88
C ARG A 290 28.71 5.74 -9.35
N GLY A 291 29.18 4.67 -9.97
CA GLY A 291 29.47 4.66 -11.41
C GLY A 291 28.27 5.02 -12.27
N LEU A 292 27.06 4.58 -11.89
CA LEU A 292 25.81 4.96 -12.56
C LEU A 292 25.33 6.36 -12.18
N TRP A 293 25.57 6.78 -10.94
CA TRP A 293 25.16 8.10 -10.44
C TRP A 293 25.87 9.27 -11.15
N VAL A 294 27.15 9.12 -11.47
CA VAL A 294 27.93 10.13 -12.21
C VAL A 294 27.56 10.18 -13.70
N SER A 295 26.74 9.25 -14.19
CA SER A 295 26.33 9.24 -15.59
C SER A 295 25.51 10.48 -15.97
N PRO A 296 25.73 11.08 -17.16
CA PRO A 296 24.89 12.17 -17.65
C PRO A 296 23.45 11.73 -17.96
N GLU A 297 23.19 10.44 -18.09
CA GLU A 297 21.88 9.89 -18.47
C GLU A 297 20.91 9.86 -17.26
N ASN A 298 19.81 10.61 -17.34
CA ASN A 298 18.82 10.72 -16.25
C ASN A 298 18.29 9.37 -15.76
N HIS A 299 18.05 8.42 -16.66
CA HIS A 299 17.52 7.10 -16.28
C HIS A 299 18.54 6.29 -15.46
N ARG A 300 19.84 6.40 -15.73
CA ARG A 300 20.89 5.75 -14.94
C ARG A 300 21.03 6.38 -13.56
N ARG A 301 20.91 7.71 -13.48
CA ARG A 301 20.89 8.43 -12.20
C ARG A 301 19.69 8.06 -11.35
N SER A 302 18.51 7.99 -11.95
CA SER A 302 17.29 7.55 -11.25
C SER A 302 17.40 6.10 -10.76
N TYR A 303 17.92 5.19 -11.59
CA TYR A 303 18.18 3.81 -11.20
C TYR A 303 19.20 3.72 -10.05
N ALA A 304 20.29 4.49 -10.12
CA ALA A 304 21.29 4.58 -9.04
C ALA A 304 20.68 5.12 -7.75
N LEU A 305 19.86 6.18 -7.81
CA LEU A 305 19.19 6.75 -6.63
C LEU A 305 18.26 5.73 -5.97
N THR A 306 17.50 4.98 -6.76
CA THR A 306 16.68 3.88 -6.24
C THR A 306 17.54 2.82 -5.57
N ALA A 307 18.68 2.43 -6.14
CA ALA A 307 19.60 1.48 -5.52
C ALA A 307 20.22 2.03 -4.21
N MET A 308 20.64 3.31 -4.17
CA MET A 308 21.16 3.96 -2.96
C MET A 308 20.15 3.90 -1.82
N THR A 309 18.92 4.31 -2.09
CA THR A 309 17.83 4.33 -1.10
C THR A 309 17.38 2.92 -0.69
N ALA A 310 17.47 1.94 -1.59
CA ALA A 310 17.15 0.55 -1.29
C ALA A 310 18.14 -0.12 -0.33
N THR A 311 19.41 0.32 -0.30
CA THR A 311 20.40 -0.27 0.64
C THR A 311 20.02 -0.13 2.09
N GLY A 312 19.28 0.93 2.46
CA GLY A 312 18.98 1.22 3.85
C GLY A 312 20.22 1.45 4.71
N SER A 313 21.35 1.86 4.13
CA SER A 313 22.62 2.06 4.81
C SER A 313 23.18 3.46 4.56
N ASP A 314 24.04 3.93 5.46
CA ASP A 314 24.74 5.21 5.38
C ASP A 314 25.87 5.25 4.33
N LEU A 315 26.08 4.19 3.54
CA LEU A 315 27.05 4.13 2.43
C LEU A 315 26.95 5.29 1.42
N PHE A 316 25.75 5.84 1.27
CA PHE A 316 25.46 6.93 0.33
C PHE A 316 24.96 8.18 1.03
N ARG A 317 25.23 8.31 2.33
CA ARG A 317 24.83 9.47 3.13
C ARG A 317 25.30 10.79 2.51
N ASP A 318 26.52 10.81 1.98
CA ASP A 318 27.14 11.95 1.31
C ASP A 318 26.42 12.39 0.03
N GLU A 319 25.75 11.47 -0.66
CA GLU A 319 24.96 11.76 -1.87
C GLU A 319 23.49 12.07 -1.54
N LEU A 320 22.89 11.34 -0.59
CA LEU A 320 21.47 11.48 -0.24
C LEU A 320 21.17 12.74 0.57
N ILE A 321 22.03 13.10 1.52
CA ILE A 321 21.79 14.26 2.39
C ILE A 321 21.70 15.57 1.60
N PRO A 322 22.61 15.90 0.66
CA PRO A 322 22.50 17.11 -0.13
C PRO A 322 21.15 17.20 -0.86
N LEU A 323 20.69 16.10 -1.48
CA LEU A 323 19.40 16.04 -2.18
C LEU A 323 18.21 16.26 -1.26
N LEU A 324 18.31 15.82 0.00
CA LEU A 324 17.29 15.99 1.03
C LEU A 324 17.34 17.39 1.67
N LYS A 325 18.53 17.99 1.80
CA LYS A 325 18.76 19.29 2.43
C LYS A 325 18.51 20.49 1.52
N GLU A 326 18.76 20.39 0.22
CA GLU A 326 18.77 21.56 -0.67
C GLU A 326 17.36 22.14 -0.92
N SER A 327 17.18 23.44 -0.66
CA SER A 327 15.89 24.14 -0.78
C SER A 327 15.50 24.37 -2.24
N GLY A 328 14.21 24.24 -2.58
CA GLY A 328 13.68 24.59 -3.91
C GLY A 328 13.83 23.54 -5.02
N ASN A 329 14.45 22.38 -4.76
CA ASN A 329 14.61 21.33 -5.77
C ASN A 329 13.58 20.19 -5.60
N HIS A 330 12.98 19.73 -6.70
CA HIS A 330 12.08 18.57 -6.72
C HIS A 330 12.82 17.25 -6.34
N ALA A 331 14.16 17.29 -6.31
CA ALA A 331 15.03 16.20 -5.92
C ALA A 331 14.65 15.52 -4.58
N ARG A 332 14.24 16.29 -3.55
CA ARG A 332 13.80 15.73 -2.25
C ARG A 332 12.68 14.70 -2.42
N PHE A 333 11.69 15.02 -3.25
CA PHE A 333 10.55 14.12 -3.50
C PHE A 333 10.96 12.91 -4.33
N GLU A 334 11.95 13.04 -5.21
CA GLU A 334 12.52 11.89 -5.92
C GLU A 334 13.16 10.92 -4.93
N VAL A 335 13.92 11.39 -3.94
CA VAL A 335 14.51 10.53 -2.89
C VAL A 335 13.43 9.83 -2.05
N TYR A 336 12.39 10.55 -1.62
CA TYR A 336 11.31 9.93 -0.84
C TYR A 336 10.46 8.93 -1.63
N ARG A 337 10.44 9.03 -2.96
CA ARG A 337 9.58 8.22 -3.85
C ARG A 337 10.35 7.24 -4.72
N SER A 338 11.69 7.20 -4.62
CA SER A 338 12.55 6.35 -5.44
C SER A 338 12.35 4.87 -5.14
N THR A 339 11.99 4.53 -3.90
CA THR A 339 11.68 3.17 -3.44
C THR A 339 10.33 3.12 -2.74
N ARG A 340 9.94 1.91 -2.28
CA ARG A 340 8.73 1.72 -1.48
C ARG A 340 8.75 2.54 -0.18
N ALA A 341 9.92 2.66 0.45
CA ALA A 341 10.12 3.47 1.65
C ALA A 341 11.62 3.82 1.86
N LEU A 342 11.91 5.07 2.23
CA LEU A 342 13.24 5.52 2.66
C LEU A 342 13.50 5.04 4.09
N ARG A 343 14.48 4.16 4.29
CA ARG A 343 14.88 3.72 5.64
C ARG A 343 15.72 4.81 6.31
N LEU A 344 15.43 5.13 7.57
CA LEU A 344 16.17 6.18 8.30
C LEU A 344 17.64 5.84 8.52
N SER A 345 17.99 4.56 8.53
CA SER A 345 19.38 4.09 8.56
C SER A 345 20.22 4.58 7.38
N SER A 346 19.61 4.98 6.25
CA SER A 346 20.31 5.65 5.15
C SER A 346 20.87 7.03 5.50
N LEU A 347 20.35 7.66 6.56
CA LEU A 347 20.84 8.93 7.07
C LEU A 347 21.92 8.75 8.15
N GLY A 348 22.22 7.51 8.53
CA GLY A 348 23.14 7.14 9.60
C GLY A 348 22.49 7.05 10.99
N PRO A 349 23.24 6.60 12.01
CA PRO A 349 22.72 6.39 13.37
C PRO A 349 22.22 7.69 14.02
N GLU A 350 22.81 8.83 13.65
CA GLU A 350 22.48 10.17 14.18
C GLU A 350 21.46 10.93 13.30
N TRP A 351 20.58 10.20 12.60
CA TRP A 351 19.60 10.79 11.67
C TRP A 351 18.75 11.92 12.30
N ARG A 352 18.45 11.83 13.60
CA ARG A 352 17.67 12.86 14.31
C ARG A 352 18.41 14.18 14.39
N HIS A 353 19.70 14.13 14.71
CA HIS A 353 20.56 15.31 14.75
C HIS A 353 20.70 15.89 13.34
N GLU A 354 20.89 15.00 12.35
CA GLU A 354 20.99 15.36 10.95
C GLU A 354 19.75 16.12 10.47
N VAL A 355 18.54 15.56 10.61
CA VAL A 355 17.28 16.19 10.18
C VAL A 355 17.01 17.50 10.92
N ARG A 356 17.35 17.60 12.21
CA ARG A 356 17.23 18.86 12.98
C ARG A 356 18.10 19.98 12.43
N SER A 357 19.22 19.64 11.78
CA SER A 357 20.11 20.63 11.16
C SER A 357 19.58 21.20 9.84
N TRP A 358 18.52 20.60 9.27
CA TRP A 358 17.98 21.03 7.98
C TRP A 358 17.18 22.34 8.15
N ASP A 359 16.96 23.06 7.05
CA ASP A 359 16.08 24.23 7.06
C ASP A 359 14.61 23.86 7.34
N GLU A 360 13.76 24.85 7.67
CA GLU A 360 12.34 24.62 7.99
C GLU A 360 11.59 23.92 6.83
N GLU A 361 11.91 24.25 5.58
CA GLU A 361 11.23 23.72 4.39
C GLU A 361 11.55 22.24 4.17
N ALA A 362 12.81 21.85 4.34
CA ALA A 362 13.28 20.46 4.28
C ALA A 362 12.60 19.62 5.36
N ARG A 363 12.55 20.12 6.60
CA ARG A 363 11.88 19.41 7.71
C ARG A 363 10.38 19.32 7.48
N LEU A 364 9.76 20.33 6.87
CA LEU A 364 8.36 20.31 6.46
C LEU A 364 8.09 19.22 5.40
N HIS A 365 8.97 19.08 4.40
CA HIS A 365 8.87 18.01 3.40
C HIS A 365 9.13 16.63 4.00
N PHE A 366 10.08 16.50 4.92
CA PHE A 366 10.31 15.27 5.68
C PHE A 366 9.04 14.86 6.46
N ALA A 367 8.42 15.79 7.19
CA ALA A 367 7.16 15.55 7.89
C ALA A 367 6.03 15.16 6.91
N SER A 368 5.99 15.77 5.72
CA SER A 368 5.01 15.44 4.67
C SER A 368 5.23 14.05 4.05
N ALA A 369 6.45 13.55 4.13
CA ALA A 369 6.85 12.25 3.59
C ALA A 369 6.83 11.13 4.64
N ILE A 370 6.28 11.36 5.85
CA ILE A 370 6.31 10.40 6.97
C ILE A 370 5.82 8.98 6.60
N LEU A 371 4.89 8.87 5.65
CA LEU A 371 4.36 7.58 5.17
C LEU A 371 5.23 6.88 4.12
N HIS A 372 6.19 7.60 3.57
CA HIS A 372 7.21 7.10 2.66
C HIS A 372 8.52 6.80 3.38
N ILE A 373 8.57 6.93 4.71
CA ILE A 373 9.75 6.63 5.52
C ILE A 373 9.55 5.29 6.22
N GLY A 374 10.51 4.38 6.03
CA GLY A 374 10.53 3.06 6.63
C GLY A 374 11.12 3.11 8.03
N ALA A 375 10.29 3.44 9.03
CA ALA A 375 10.61 3.38 10.45
C ALA A 375 9.34 3.20 11.29
N PRO A 376 9.44 2.81 12.58
CA PRO A 376 8.29 2.76 13.48
C PRO A 376 7.56 4.11 13.50
N LEU A 377 6.26 4.10 13.16
CA LEU A 377 5.48 5.33 13.00
C LEU A 377 5.44 6.17 14.29
N HIS A 378 5.39 5.52 15.45
CA HIS A 378 5.39 6.18 16.74
C HIS A 378 6.67 7.01 16.97
N GLU A 379 7.84 6.43 16.67
CA GLU A 379 9.13 7.09 16.83
C GLU A 379 9.25 8.31 15.90
N LEU A 380 8.85 8.13 14.64
CA LEU A 380 8.80 9.22 13.66
C LEU A 380 7.84 10.32 14.10
N ALA A 381 6.63 9.96 14.53
CA ALA A 381 5.61 10.89 15.01
C ALA A 381 6.12 11.70 16.20
N ALA A 382 6.71 11.04 17.22
CA ALA A 382 7.28 11.71 18.38
C ALA A 382 8.38 12.70 17.99
N PHE A 383 9.23 12.34 17.01
CA PHE A 383 10.27 13.23 16.50
C PHE A 383 9.70 14.47 15.80
N VAL A 384 8.79 14.30 14.83
CA VAL A 384 8.28 15.44 14.05
C VAL A 384 7.31 16.33 14.82
N LEU A 385 6.57 15.76 15.79
CA LEU A 385 5.66 16.51 16.66
C LEU A 385 6.39 17.31 17.75
N THR A 386 7.70 17.13 17.90
CA THR A 386 8.55 17.94 18.80
C THR A 386 9.44 18.93 18.04
N ASP A 387 9.20 19.14 16.74
CA ASP A 387 9.94 20.13 15.95
C ASP A 387 9.74 21.55 16.51
N PRO A 388 10.77 22.41 16.54
CA PRO A 388 10.62 23.80 17.00
C PRO A 388 9.62 24.61 16.15
N SER A 389 9.42 24.28 14.88
CA SER A 389 8.49 24.98 13.99
C SER A 389 7.06 24.48 14.13
N VAL A 390 6.14 25.38 14.46
CA VAL A 390 4.68 25.14 14.46
C VAL A 390 4.21 24.63 13.10
N LYS A 391 4.79 25.14 11.99
CA LYS A 391 4.40 24.71 10.63
C LYS A 391 4.74 23.24 10.39
N VAL A 392 5.93 22.80 10.82
CA VAL A 392 6.37 21.41 10.68
C VAL A 392 5.50 20.50 11.53
N ARG A 393 5.27 20.85 12.81
CA ARG A 393 4.40 20.07 13.70
C ARG A 393 2.96 19.98 13.17
N ALA A 394 2.39 21.09 12.69
CA ALA A 394 1.04 21.15 12.15
C ALA A 394 0.90 20.29 10.89
N ARG A 395 1.93 20.27 10.03
CA ARG A 395 1.97 19.42 8.85
C ARG A 395 2.02 17.93 9.22
N ALA A 396 2.90 17.56 10.15
CA ALA A 396 2.99 16.20 10.66
C ALA A 396 1.65 15.73 11.26
N PHE A 397 1.05 16.56 12.12
CA PHE A 397 -0.25 16.29 12.73
C PHE A 397 -1.32 16.03 11.65
N LYS A 398 -1.38 16.88 10.62
CA LYS A 398 -2.34 16.74 9.51
C LYS A 398 -2.17 15.43 8.75
N ASP A 399 -0.95 15.01 8.46
CA ASP A 399 -0.71 13.75 7.73
C ASP A 399 -0.93 12.53 8.63
N LEU A 400 -0.58 12.60 9.91
CA LEU A 400 -0.87 11.54 10.89
C LEU A 400 -2.36 11.35 11.12
N MET A 401 -3.17 12.41 11.19
CA MET A 401 -4.64 12.30 11.30
C MET A 401 -5.30 11.54 10.14
N ARG A 402 -4.68 11.57 8.95
CA ARG A 402 -5.19 10.86 7.75
C ARG A 402 -4.93 9.36 7.81
N VAL A 403 -4.00 8.95 8.66
CA VAL A 403 -3.53 7.58 8.78
C VAL A 403 -4.28 6.96 9.93
N ASN A 404 -4.62 5.68 9.83
CA ASN A 404 -5.22 4.97 10.95
C ASN A 404 -4.12 4.73 12.00
N THR A 405 -3.96 5.69 12.92
CA THR A 405 -2.91 5.71 13.93
C THR A 405 -3.24 4.74 15.08
N ASP A 406 -2.22 4.14 15.67
CA ASP A 406 -2.37 3.31 16.86
C ASP A 406 -2.69 4.13 18.11
N ALA A 407 -2.92 3.46 19.26
CA ALA A 407 -3.28 4.12 20.50
C ALA A 407 -2.18 5.07 21.01
N GLU A 408 -0.91 4.71 20.82
CA GLU A 408 0.25 5.50 21.26
C GLU A 408 0.43 6.76 20.42
N THR A 409 0.30 6.64 19.10
CA THR A 409 0.31 7.78 18.17
C THR A 409 -0.93 8.64 18.39
N THR A 410 -2.09 8.03 18.66
CA THR A 410 -3.31 8.77 19.03
C THR A 410 -3.09 9.57 20.30
N LYS A 411 -2.41 9.01 21.30
CA LYS A 411 -2.03 9.72 22.53
C LYS A 411 -1.12 10.91 22.23
N LEU A 412 -0.09 10.74 21.41
CA LEU A 412 0.77 11.85 20.96
C LEU A 412 -0.04 12.96 20.27
N LEU A 413 -0.98 12.58 19.40
CA LEU A 413 -1.84 13.55 18.72
C LEU A 413 -2.78 14.29 19.69
N THR A 414 -3.22 13.67 20.78
CA THR A 414 -4.04 14.35 21.80
C THR A 414 -3.26 15.30 22.69
N GLU A 415 -1.95 15.09 22.85
CA GLU A 415 -1.07 15.92 23.70
C GLU A 415 -0.52 17.15 22.97
N ILE A 416 -0.87 17.36 21.71
CA ILE A 416 -0.36 18.48 20.90
C ILE A 416 -0.90 19.83 21.39
N ASP A 417 -0.01 20.83 21.40
CA ASP A 417 -0.33 22.20 21.82
C ASP A 417 -1.43 22.85 20.95
N ASP A 418 -2.13 23.82 21.54
CA ASP A 418 -3.27 24.49 20.90
C ASP A 418 -2.87 25.25 19.62
N GLU A 419 -1.71 25.92 19.61
CA GLU A 419 -1.24 26.68 18.45
C GLU A 419 -1.03 25.77 17.24
N THR A 420 -0.38 24.62 17.45
CA THR A 420 -0.16 23.61 16.42
C THR A 420 -1.45 22.97 15.95
N PHE A 421 -2.35 22.64 16.88
CA PHE A 421 -3.65 22.07 16.56
C PHE A 421 -4.48 23.04 15.70
N GLU A 422 -4.59 24.30 16.12
CA GLU A 422 -5.30 25.35 15.39
C GLU A 422 -4.72 25.49 13.98
N THR A 423 -3.40 25.68 13.87
CA THR A 423 -2.70 25.82 12.58
C THR A 423 -2.99 24.66 11.62
N ALA A 424 -3.04 23.42 12.14
CA ALA A 424 -3.32 22.25 11.31
C ALA A 424 -4.78 22.16 10.85
N ILE A 425 -5.72 22.63 11.68
CA ILE A 425 -7.17 22.50 11.47
C ILE A 425 -7.75 23.65 10.65
N GLU A 426 -7.23 24.87 10.74
CA GLU A 426 -7.75 26.09 10.09
C GLU A 426 -8.10 25.91 8.60
N GLY A 427 -7.32 25.10 7.87
CA GLY A 427 -7.53 24.78 6.45
C GLY A 427 -7.76 23.29 6.16
N ALA A 428 -8.10 22.49 7.16
CA ALA A 428 -8.32 21.05 6.99
C ALA A 428 -9.80 20.75 6.69
N PRO A 429 -10.12 20.09 5.56
CA PRO A 429 -11.47 19.59 5.31
C PRO A 429 -11.90 18.55 6.37
N LEU A 430 -13.16 18.56 6.80
CA LEU A 430 -13.64 17.64 7.84
C LEU A 430 -13.40 16.16 7.52
N ARG A 431 -13.40 15.79 6.24
CA ARG A 431 -13.15 14.41 5.78
C ARG A 431 -11.77 13.86 6.17
N ILE A 432 -10.79 14.72 6.47
CA ILE A 432 -9.46 14.31 6.93
C ILE A 432 -9.28 14.47 8.45
N VAL A 433 -10.26 15.06 9.15
CA VAL A 433 -10.20 15.23 10.60
C VAL A 433 -10.74 13.97 11.28
N HIS A 434 -9.88 13.32 12.07
CA HIS A 434 -10.25 12.13 12.82
C HIS A 434 -11.40 12.44 13.80
N SER A 435 -12.29 11.47 14.03
CA SER A 435 -13.53 11.68 14.81
C SER A 435 -13.28 12.21 16.22
N ILE A 436 -12.21 11.75 16.88
CA ILE A 436 -11.83 12.17 18.23
C ILE A 436 -11.51 13.67 18.34
N PHE A 437 -11.09 14.30 17.24
CA PHE A 437 -10.73 15.72 17.23
C PHE A 437 -11.88 16.62 16.80
N ARG A 438 -13.03 16.08 16.40
CA ARG A 438 -14.14 16.88 15.83
C ARG A 438 -14.66 17.95 16.77
N SER A 439 -14.78 17.65 18.07
CA SER A 439 -15.23 18.63 19.05
C SER A 439 -14.23 19.78 19.23
N ARG A 440 -12.92 19.48 19.31
CA ARG A 440 -11.87 20.51 19.41
C ARG A 440 -11.74 21.30 18.10
N ALA A 441 -11.83 20.63 16.95
CA ALA A 441 -11.79 21.25 15.63
C ALA A 441 -12.96 22.21 15.39
N LEU A 442 -14.13 21.90 15.95
CA LEU A 442 -15.30 22.77 15.86
C LEU A 442 -15.04 24.14 16.50
N GLU A 443 -14.37 24.19 17.63
CA GLU A 443 -14.02 25.45 18.28
C GLU A 443 -13.03 26.27 17.45
N VAL A 444 -12.10 25.61 16.74
CA VAL A 444 -11.23 26.27 15.76
C VAL A 444 -12.04 26.84 14.61
N TYR A 445 -12.98 26.09 14.03
CA TYR A 445 -13.83 26.60 12.95
C TYR A 445 -14.66 27.81 13.41
N LYS A 446 -15.24 27.77 14.61
CA LYS A 446 -15.94 28.93 15.19
C LYS A 446 -15.03 30.14 15.36
N LYS A 447 -13.79 29.93 15.83
CA LYS A 447 -12.78 30.98 15.95
C LYS A 447 -12.45 31.60 14.60
N VAL A 448 -12.19 30.79 13.57
CA VAL A 448 -11.94 31.26 12.20
C VAL A 448 -13.11 32.08 11.66
N LEU A 449 -14.36 31.66 11.91
CA LEU A 449 -15.56 32.39 11.50
C LEU A 449 -15.72 33.75 12.20
N ARG A 450 -15.20 33.90 13.43
CA ARG A 450 -15.20 35.18 14.15
C ARG A 450 -14.05 36.09 13.71
N ASP A 451 -12.85 35.53 13.58
CA ASP A 451 -11.62 36.31 13.60
C ASP A 451 -10.97 36.45 12.22
N SER A 452 -11.22 35.54 11.29
CA SER A 452 -10.59 35.56 9.97
C SER A 452 -11.37 36.44 8.99
N SER A 453 -10.64 37.26 8.23
CA SER A 453 -11.16 38.01 7.08
C SER A 453 -10.93 37.29 5.73
N ASP A 454 -10.19 36.18 5.73
CA ASP A 454 -9.91 35.40 4.52
C ASP A 454 -11.17 34.62 4.07
N PRO A 455 -11.76 34.95 2.91
CA PRO A 455 -12.97 34.31 2.44
C PRO A 455 -12.85 32.79 2.29
N GLU A 456 -11.67 32.29 1.91
CA GLU A 456 -11.46 30.86 1.70
C GLU A 456 -11.38 30.09 3.02
N LYS A 457 -10.65 30.63 4.01
CA LYS A 457 -10.64 30.06 5.37
C LYS A 457 -12.03 30.08 6.00
N ARG A 458 -12.75 31.19 5.88
CA ARG A 458 -14.13 31.34 6.38
C ARG A 458 -15.07 30.32 5.74
N TYR A 459 -14.97 30.10 4.42
CA TYR A 459 -15.75 29.07 3.73
C TYR A 459 -15.47 27.67 4.25
N ILE A 460 -14.19 27.29 4.32
CA ILE A 460 -13.81 25.95 4.81
C ILE A 460 -14.32 25.74 6.24
N ALA A 461 -14.16 26.74 7.10
CA ALA A 461 -14.66 26.71 8.48
C ALA A 461 -16.18 26.60 8.53
N ALA A 462 -16.92 27.39 7.74
CA ALA A 462 -18.38 27.35 7.68
C ALA A 462 -18.87 25.98 7.19
N ALA A 463 -18.33 25.51 6.07
CA ALA A 463 -18.65 24.21 5.49
C ALA A 463 -18.44 23.06 6.51
N ASN A 464 -17.30 23.04 7.18
CA ASN A 464 -17.00 22.02 8.18
C ASN A 464 -17.89 22.13 9.42
N ALA A 465 -18.18 23.34 9.90
CA ALA A 465 -19.05 23.57 11.06
C ALA A 465 -20.50 23.12 10.78
N VAL A 466 -21.03 23.39 9.58
CA VAL A 466 -22.34 22.89 9.13
C VAL A 466 -22.39 21.36 9.13
N LEU A 467 -21.35 20.71 8.59
CA LEU A 467 -21.25 19.24 8.59
C LEU A 467 -21.14 18.63 10.01
N LEU A 468 -20.75 19.43 11.00
CA LEU A 468 -20.75 19.07 12.43
C LEU A 468 -22.04 19.50 13.16
N GLY A 469 -23.04 19.99 12.43
CA GLY A 469 -24.37 20.34 12.95
C GLY A 469 -24.48 21.73 13.58
N GLN A 470 -23.58 22.66 13.25
CA GLN A 470 -23.66 24.04 13.76
C GLN A 470 -24.56 24.92 12.89
N ALA A 471 -25.73 25.28 13.43
CA ALA A 471 -26.74 26.06 12.73
C ALA A 471 -26.34 27.52 12.47
N ASP A 472 -25.55 28.12 13.36
CA ASP A 472 -25.03 29.49 13.24
C ASP A 472 -24.05 29.67 12.07
N ALA A 473 -23.42 28.59 11.61
CA ALA A 473 -22.57 28.59 10.43
C ALA A 473 -23.34 28.55 9.10
N HIS A 474 -24.67 28.30 9.12
CA HIS A 474 -25.48 28.19 7.90
C HIS A 474 -25.50 29.52 7.13
N SER A 475 -25.73 30.64 7.81
CA SER A 475 -25.82 31.97 7.19
C SER A 475 -24.52 32.35 6.48
N VAL A 476 -23.37 32.12 7.14
CA VAL A 476 -22.05 32.41 6.57
C VAL A 476 -21.75 31.55 5.34
N LEU A 477 -22.14 30.26 5.38
CA LEU A 477 -21.98 29.36 4.24
C LEU A 477 -22.87 29.80 3.06
N MET A 478 -24.12 30.16 3.32
CA MET A 478 -25.05 30.65 2.29
C MET A 478 -24.55 31.94 1.65
N GLU A 479 -24.10 32.90 2.45
CA GLU A 479 -23.52 34.17 1.97
C GLU A 479 -22.31 33.92 1.07
N TYR A 480 -21.40 33.03 1.47
CA TYR A 480 -20.24 32.67 0.64
C TYR A 480 -20.65 32.01 -0.68
N LEU A 481 -21.58 31.05 -0.63
CA LEU A 481 -22.07 30.37 -1.83
C LEU A 481 -22.80 31.35 -2.78
N ASP A 482 -23.53 32.32 -2.23
CA ASP A 482 -24.18 33.38 -3.00
C ASP A 482 -23.18 34.34 -3.67
N GLY A 483 -22.06 34.63 -3.01
CA GLY A 483 -20.96 35.43 -3.58
C GLY A 483 -19.98 34.65 -4.46
N CYS A 484 -20.18 33.33 -4.64
CA CYS A 484 -19.21 32.47 -5.30
C CYS A 484 -19.24 32.64 -6.83
N SER A 485 -18.06 32.75 -7.46
CA SER A 485 -17.98 32.84 -8.92
C SER A 485 -18.32 31.49 -9.59
N ALA A 486 -18.77 31.54 -10.84
CA ALA A 486 -19.06 30.34 -11.64
C ALA A 486 -17.86 29.39 -11.77
N GLU A 487 -16.64 29.93 -11.89
CA GLU A 487 -15.40 29.14 -11.95
C GLU A 487 -15.13 28.42 -10.63
N ARG A 488 -15.24 29.14 -9.51
CA ARG A 488 -15.05 28.60 -8.16
C ARG A 488 -16.09 27.51 -7.85
N MET A 489 -17.35 27.72 -8.24
CA MET A 489 -18.42 26.74 -8.11
C MET A 489 -18.17 25.45 -8.91
N ARG A 490 -17.56 25.54 -10.10
CA ARG A 490 -17.14 24.35 -10.86
C ARG A 490 -15.95 23.64 -10.24
N ALA A 491 -15.05 24.38 -9.60
CA ALA A 491 -13.89 23.83 -8.90
C ALA A 491 -14.28 23.10 -7.60
N LEU A 492 -15.40 23.46 -6.97
CA LEU A 492 -15.96 22.70 -5.86
C LEU A 492 -16.37 21.30 -6.34
N ALA A 493 -15.74 20.27 -5.78
CA ALA A 493 -16.06 18.89 -6.13
C ALA A 493 -17.56 18.63 -5.93
N GLN A 494 -18.25 18.13 -6.96
CA GLN A 494 -19.70 17.88 -6.97
C GLN A 494 -20.19 17.12 -5.74
N ARG A 495 -19.39 16.17 -5.24
CA ARG A 495 -19.69 15.39 -4.04
C ARG A 495 -19.65 16.22 -2.74
N GLU A 496 -18.76 17.19 -2.64
CA GLU A 496 -18.61 18.05 -1.46
C GLU A 496 -19.73 19.08 -1.39
N LEU A 497 -20.02 19.74 -2.51
CA LEU A 497 -21.13 20.68 -2.62
C LEU A 497 -22.47 19.99 -2.31
N ARG A 498 -22.66 18.76 -2.81
CA ARG A 498 -23.92 18.03 -2.58
C ARG A 498 -24.16 17.74 -1.11
N LEU A 499 -23.14 17.25 -0.42
CA LEU A 499 -23.23 16.96 1.01
C LEU A 499 -23.59 18.22 1.81
N LEU A 500 -22.97 19.36 1.49
CA LEU A 500 -23.25 20.64 2.13
C LEU A 500 -24.70 21.09 1.90
N LEU A 501 -25.18 21.05 0.66
CA LEU A 501 -26.55 21.44 0.32
C LEU A 501 -27.61 20.48 0.91
N GLU A 502 -27.28 19.20 1.06
CA GLU A 502 -28.13 18.24 1.77
C GLU A 502 -28.21 18.55 3.26
N THR A 503 -27.10 18.98 3.87
CA THR A 503 -27.04 19.33 5.30
C THR A 503 -27.73 20.66 5.62
N LEU A 504 -27.74 21.62 4.68
CA LEU A 504 -28.51 22.89 4.76
C LEU A 504 -30.05 22.71 4.65
N SER A 505 -30.56 21.55 5.08
CA SER A 505 -31.97 21.11 4.98
C SER A 505 -33.00 22.06 5.61
N SER A 506 -32.59 22.99 6.48
CA SER A 506 -33.46 23.97 7.14
C SER A 506 -33.96 25.08 6.23
N ASP A 507 -33.30 25.37 5.10
CA ASP A 507 -33.72 26.40 4.14
C ASP A 507 -33.90 25.81 2.72
N GLN A 508 -35.00 25.07 2.57
CA GLN A 508 -35.35 24.40 1.31
C GLN A 508 -35.64 25.40 0.18
N ALA A 509 -36.13 26.59 0.52
CA ALA A 509 -36.44 27.65 -0.42
C ALA A 509 -35.15 28.25 -0.98
N TRP A 510 -34.21 28.67 -0.13
CA TRP A 510 -32.90 29.17 -0.55
C TRP A 510 -32.17 28.14 -1.41
N ARG A 511 -32.13 26.87 -0.99
CA ARG A 511 -31.43 25.81 -1.73
C ARG A 511 -32.00 25.61 -3.13
N SER A 512 -33.32 25.61 -3.28
CA SER A 512 -33.97 25.46 -4.58
C SER A 512 -33.62 26.65 -5.48
N THR A 513 -33.73 27.88 -4.96
CA THR A 513 -33.36 29.11 -5.67
C THR A 513 -31.89 29.12 -6.08
N PHE A 514 -30.99 28.73 -5.18
CA PHE A 514 -29.55 28.64 -5.43
C PHE A 514 -29.22 27.67 -6.57
N LEU A 515 -29.80 26.47 -6.54
CA LEU A 515 -29.59 25.46 -7.57
C LEU A 515 -30.16 25.91 -8.92
N ILE A 516 -31.37 26.47 -8.94
CA ILE A 516 -32.00 27.01 -10.14
C ILE A 516 -31.13 28.08 -10.79
N ARG A 517 -30.61 29.05 -9.99
CA ARG A 517 -29.71 30.10 -10.47
C ARG A 517 -28.46 29.54 -11.14
N ASN A 518 -27.81 28.58 -10.49
CA ASN A 518 -26.56 27.99 -10.99
C ASN A 518 -26.76 27.05 -12.19
N VAL A 519 -27.90 26.35 -12.27
CA VAL A 519 -28.27 25.56 -13.45
C VAL A 519 -28.55 26.45 -14.65
N ARG A 520 -29.29 27.55 -14.46
CA ARG A 520 -29.55 28.56 -15.50
C ARG A 520 -28.27 29.21 -16.02
N ALA A 521 -27.28 29.42 -15.13
CA ALA A 521 -25.98 29.95 -15.49
C ALA A 521 -25.04 28.92 -16.16
N GLY A 522 -25.46 27.67 -16.34
CA GLY A 522 -24.62 26.61 -16.90
C GLY A 522 -23.43 26.22 -16.02
N VAL A 523 -23.53 26.48 -14.71
CA VAL A 523 -22.52 26.11 -13.72
C VAL A 523 -22.74 24.69 -13.23
N LEU A 524 -24.01 24.29 -13.08
CA LEU A 524 -24.42 22.95 -12.64
C LEU A 524 -25.33 22.28 -13.67
N ALA A 525 -25.25 20.95 -13.80
CA ALA A 525 -26.12 20.17 -14.68
C ALA A 525 -27.44 19.81 -13.97
N ALA A 526 -28.58 20.21 -14.55
CA ALA A 526 -29.90 19.97 -13.95
C ALA A 526 -30.17 18.50 -13.57
N ALA A 527 -29.70 17.56 -14.41
CA ALA A 527 -29.89 16.13 -14.20
C ALA A 527 -29.35 15.66 -12.84
N ASP A 528 -28.17 16.14 -12.46
CA ASP A 528 -27.46 15.71 -11.25
C ASP A 528 -28.08 16.26 -9.96
N TRP A 529 -28.79 17.39 -10.05
CA TRP A 529 -29.28 18.17 -8.91
C TRP A 529 -30.80 18.17 -8.77
N SER A 530 -31.52 17.56 -9.71
CA SER A 530 -32.98 17.50 -9.77
C SER A 530 -33.65 17.09 -8.46
N ALA A 531 -33.09 16.09 -7.74
CA ALA A 531 -33.64 15.61 -6.47
C ALA A 531 -33.65 16.65 -5.32
N LEU A 532 -32.85 17.72 -5.43
CA LEU A 532 -32.75 18.77 -4.42
C LEU A 532 -33.54 20.04 -4.77
N ILE A 533 -34.06 20.14 -6.00
CA ILE A 533 -34.91 21.22 -6.48
C ILE A 533 -36.37 20.80 -6.26
N LYS A 534 -37.06 21.41 -5.29
CA LYS A 534 -38.43 20.99 -4.94
C LYS A 534 -39.51 21.72 -5.73
N THR A 535 -39.36 23.02 -5.93
CA THR A 535 -40.36 23.87 -6.56
C THR A 535 -39.68 24.85 -7.49
N ILE A 536 -40.24 25.00 -8.68
CA ILE A 536 -39.90 26.06 -9.64
C ILE A 536 -41.08 27.01 -9.65
N ASP A 537 -40.80 28.30 -9.45
CA ASP A 537 -41.81 29.36 -9.52
C ASP A 537 -42.51 29.38 -10.88
N GLU A 538 -43.82 29.62 -10.90
CA GLU A 538 -44.63 29.65 -12.13
C GLU A 538 -44.17 30.76 -13.08
N ASP A 539 -43.76 31.91 -12.54
CA ASP A 539 -43.23 33.02 -13.35
C ASP A 539 -41.94 32.60 -14.07
N LEU A 540 -41.08 31.84 -13.39
CA LEU A 540 -39.84 31.31 -13.96
C LEU A 540 -40.13 30.19 -14.96
N LYS A 541 -41.12 29.32 -14.69
CA LYS A 541 -41.55 28.30 -15.66
C LYS A 541 -42.03 28.96 -16.95
N GLU A 542 -42.82 30.02 -16.85
CA GLU A 542 -43.30 30.77 -18.01
C GLU A 542 -42.14 31.47 -18.74
N GLU A 543 -41.19 32.08 -18.02
CA GLU A 543 -39.98 32.64 -18.64
C GLU A 543 -39.21 31.58 -19.43
N LEU A 544 -38.94 30.42 -18.83
CA LEU A 544 -38.20 29.33 -19.46
C LEU A 544 -38.95 28.73 -20.67
N LEU A 545 -40.28 28.68 -20.60
CA LEU A 545 -41.16 28.28 -21.69
C LEU A 545 -41.09 29.24 -22.88
N VAL A 546 -41.23 30.54 -22.63
CA VAL A 546 -41.14 31.55 -23.69
C VAL A 546 -39.79 31.45 -24.39
N ARG A 547 -38.71 31.25 -23.63
CA ARG A 547 -37.38 31.03 -24.20
C ARG A 547 -37.29 29.76 -25.04
N LEU A 548 -37.86 28.65 -24.59
CA LEU A 548 -37.98 27.40 -25.39
C LEU A 548 -38.80 27.60 -26.67
N GLU A 549 -39.81 28.47 -26.65
CA GLU A 549 -40.70 28.73 -27.79
C GLU A 549 -40.09 29.71 -28.83
N THR A 550 -39.06 30.47 -28.45
CA THR A 550 -38.50 31.60 -29.22
C THR A 550 -37.01 31.49 -29.54
N GLU A 551 -36.22 30.75 -28.75
CA GLU A 551 -34.77 30.59 -28.93
C GLU A 551 -34.40 29.21 -29.49
N ASP A 552 -33.28 29.12 -30.22
CA ASP A 552 -32.69 27.86 -30.68
C ASP A 552 -31.92 27.16 -29.54
N LEU A 553 -32.63 26.31 -28.79
CA LEU A 553 -32.14 25.69 -27.55
C LEU A 553 -31.32 24.40 -27.78
N PHE A 554 -30.26 24.44 -28.59
CA PHE A 554 -29.21 23.42 -28.46
C PHE A 554 -28.52 23.55 -27.10
N GLU A 555 -28.34 22.44 -26.36
CA GLU A 555 -27.75 22.43 -25.00
C GLU A 555 -26.41 23.19 -24.90
N VAL A 556 -25.66 23.27 -26.00
CA VAL A 556 -24.38 23.97 -26.11
C VAL A 556 -24.52 25.51 -26.05
N ARG A 557 -25.68 26.07 -26.42
CA ARG A 557 -25.90 27.53 -26.50
C ARG A 557 -26.71 28.11 -25.34
N VAL A 558 -27.59 27.31 -24.73
CA VAL A 558 -28.46 27.76 -23.62
C VAL A 558 -28.50 26.72 -22.50
N PRO A 559 -27.53 26.73 -21.58
CA PRO A 559 -27.44 25.74 -20.51
C PRO A 559 -28.65 25.78 -19.56
N GLY A 560 -29.13 24.61 -19.14
CA GLY A 560 -30.05 24.46 -18.01
C GLY A 560 -31.54 24.67 -18.26
N VAL A 561 -31.97 25.26 -19.39
CA VAL A 561 -33.39 25.54 -19.67
C VAL A 561 -34.22 24.26 -19.80
N GLN A 562 -33.80 23.32 -20.66
CA GLN A 562 -34.50 22.04 -20.83
C GLN A 562 -34.52 21.21 -19.54
N GLY A 563 -33.41 21.24 -18.80
CA GLY A 563 -33.26 20.51 -17.54
C GLY A 563 -34.17 21.03 -16.43
N LEU A 564 -34.31 22.35 -16.28
CA LEU A 564 -35.21 22.96 -15.30
C LEU A 564 -36.69 22.74 -15.68
N LEU A 565 -37.05 22.92 -16.96
CA LEU A 565 -38.41 22.64 -17.42
C LEU A 565 -38.82 21.18 -17.17
N ARG A 566 -37.89 20.23 -17.32
CA ARG A 566 -38.14 18.81 -17.01
C ARG A 566 -38.44 18.57 -15.51
N ILE A 567 -37.82 19.33 -14.61
CA ILE A 567 -38.05 19.22 -13.16
C ILE A 567 -39.43 19.77 -12.79
N GLY A 568 -39.85 20.88 -13.42
CA GLY A 568 -41.13 21.53 -13.18
C GLY A 568 -42.28 21.03 -14.05
N ALA A 569 -42.11 19.92 -14.76
CA ALA A 569 -43.04 19.46 -15.78
C ALA A 569 -44.37 18.95 -15.20
N ASP A 570 -45.47 19.46 -15.75
CA ASP A 570 -46.82 19.00 -15.48
C ASP A 570 -47.60 18.75 -16.79
N ALA A 571 -48.85 18.29 -16.67
CA ALA A 571 -49.70 17.99 -17.81
C ALA A 571 -49.98 19.23 -18.69
N THR A 572 -50.05 20.42 -18.08
CA THR A 572 -50.29 21.69 -18.78
C THR A 572 -49.09 22.07 -19.64
N LEU A 573 -47.88 21.96 -19.06
CA LEU A 573 -46.61 22.19 -19.73
C LEU A 573 -46.44 21.26 -20.94
N ALA A 574 -46.67 19.97 -20.73
CA ALA A 574 -46.58 18.96 -21.78
C ALA A 574 -47.56 19.25 -22.93
N GLY A 575 -48.81 19.62 -22.61
CA GLY A 575 -49.82 19.98 -23.60
C GLY A 575 -49.49 21.24 -24.39
N ARG A 576 -48.81 22.23 -23.78
CA ARG A 576 -48.35 23.44 -24.48
C ARG A 576 -47.18 23.15 -25.42
N ILE A 577 -46.16 22.44 -24.95
CA ILE A 577 -45.02 22.04 -25.77
C ILE A 577 -45.48 21.19 -26.97
N PHE A 578 -46.39 20.22 -26.73
CA PHE A 578 -46.93 19.39 -27.81
C PHE A 578 -47.66 20.22 -28.86
N ARG A 579 -48.55 21.14 -28.47
CA ARG A 579 -49.23 22.04 -29.42
C ARG A 579 -48.24 22.87 -30.23
N ARG A 580 -47.19 23.40 -29.58
CA ARG A 580 -46.15 24.16 -30.27
C ARG A 580 -45.37 23.32 -31.27
N MET A 581 -45.02 22.08 -30.93
CA MET A 581 -44.38 21.13 -31.85
C MET A 581 -45.26 20.84 -33.08
N VAL A 582 -46.57 20.68 -32.89
CA VAL A 582 -47.54 20.51 -33.99
C VAL A 582 -47.52 21.73 -34.91
N THR A 583 -47.64 22.95 -34.36
CA THR A 583 -47.60 24.19 -35.15
C THR A 583 -46.27 24.38 -35.90
N LEU A 584 -45.15 24.05 -35.26
CA LEU A 584 -43.82 24.09 -35.89
C LEU A 584 -43.73 23.07 -37.03
N HIS A 585 -44.22 21.85 -36.82
CA HIS A 585 -44.24 20.81 -37.85
C HIS A 585 -45.08 21.22 -39.07
N GLU A 586 -46.28 21.78 -38.85
CA GLU A 586 -47.13 22.33 -39.89
C GLU A 586 -46.42 23.47 -40.65
N SER A 587 -45.74 24.36 -39.93
CA SER A 587 -44.99 25.47 -40.54
C SER A 587 -43.80 24.98 -41.38
N ILE A 588 -43.09 23.94 -40.91
CA ILE A 588 -41.98 23.30 -41.65
C ILE A 588 -42.51 22.58 -42.90
N GLN A 589 -43.63 21.85 -42.79
CA GLN A 589 -44.26 21.20 -43.94
C GLN A 589 -44.71 22.24 -44.98
N ALA A 590 -45.34 23.34 -44.55
CA ALA A 590 -45.73 24.42 -45.43
C ALA A 590 -44.52 25.08 -46.12
N ALA A 591 -43.44 25.34 -45.38
CA ALA A 591 -42.21 25.90 -45.94
C ALA A 591 -41.50 24.93 -46.92
N ASN A 592 -41.53 23.63 -46.65
CA ASN A 592 -40.97 22.61 -47.52
C ASN A 592 -41.83 22.31 -48.75
N ALA A 593 -43.13 22.58 -48.71
CA ALA A 593 -44.03 22.46 -49.87
C ALA A 593 -43.86 23.61 -50.88
N VAL A 594 -43.16 24.70 -50.49
CA VAL A 594 -42.86 25.86 -51.33
C VAL A 594 -41.45 25.78 -51.96
N ARG A 595 -40.64 24.78 -51.57
CA ARG A 595 -39.39 24.39 -52.25
C ARG A 595 -39.65 23.25 -53.21
#